data_AF-A0A8W8KT89-F1
#
_entry.id   AF-A0A8W8KT89-F1
#
_cell.length_a   1.000
_cell.length_b   1.000
_cell.length_c   1.000
_cell.angle_alpha   90.00
_cell.angle_beta   90.00
_cell.angle_gamma   90.00
#
_symmetry.space_group_name_H-M   'P 1'
#
loop_
_entity.id
_entity.type
_entity.pdbx_description
1 polymer ?
#
loop_
_entity_poly.entity_id
_entity_poly.type
_entity_poly.pdbx_seq_one_letter_code
_entity_poly.pdbx_strand_id
1 'polypeptide(L)'
;ENIFGAVKNIIDETLKAKSTDQEKKKKMEHFQSKLVNFAQTKGICLALQSPSMKQRNKKVVCKSFHGAGIVVPVDQNEVGYRPVPETPADLKKMLKKVVDSKTEKEKDKNMDPIQELVTLVQFANDECDYGEGLELGIDLFSYGGDVLHPILEHLLPLAYQLLGRFEYKEIIESHLRHRSHKVNNELEL
;
A
#
# COMPACT_ATOMS: atom_id res chain seq x y z
N GLU A 1 7.61 1.02 -13.55
CA GLU A 1 7.55 2.49 -13.68
C GLU A 1 6.51 2.96 -14.69
N ASN A 2 6.41 2.35 -15.87
CA ASN A 2 5.40 2.72 -16.88
C ASN A 2 4.53 1.51 -17.26
N ILE A 3 3.40 1.80 -17.93
CA ILE A 3 2.42 0.78 -18.34
C ILE A 3 2.98 -0.20 -19.37
N PHE A 4 3.89 0.22 -20.26
CA PHE A 4 4.51 -0.66 -21.27
C PHE A 4 5.35 -1.76 -20.61
N GLY A 5 6.18 -1.40 -19.64
CA GLY A 5 6.95 -2.35 -18.84
C GLY A 5 6.05 -3.31 -18.06
N ALA A 6 4.96 -2.81 -17.45
CA ALA A 6 4.00 -3.64 -16.73
C ALA A 6 3.33 -4.67 -17.65
N VAL A 7 2.79 -4.23 -18.79
CA VAL A 7 2.15 -5.10 -19.79
C VAL A 7 3.15 -6.11 -20.33
N LYS A 8 4.38 -5.70 -20.64
CA LYS A 8 5.44 -6.60 -21.11
C LYS A 8 5.74 -7.70 -20.09
N ASN A 9 5.82 -7.37 -18.81
CA ASN A 9 6.09 -8.34 -17.75
C ASN A 9 4.93 -9.34 -17.58
N ILE A 10 3.68 -8.87 -17.65
CA ILE A 10 2.50 -9.76 -17.63
C ILE A 10 2.55 -10.72 -18.82
N ILE A 11 2.91 -10.23 -20.01
CA ILE A 11 3.06 -11.07 -21.20
C ILE A 11 4.18 -12.11 -21.00
N ASP A 12 5.34 -11.72 -20.50
CA ASP A 12 6.45 -12.64 -20.22
C ASP A 12 6.04 -13.76 -19.25
N GLU A 13 5.33 -13.42 -18.17
CA GLU A 13 4.86 -14.39 -17.18
C GLU A 13 3.83 -15.35 -17.80
N THR A 14 2.89 -14.83 -18.59
CA THR A 14 1.88 -15.63 -19.28
C THR A 14 2.50 -16.56 -20.33
N LEU A 15 3.54 -16.11 -21.04
CA LEU A 15 4.25 -16.92 -22.04
C LEU A 15 5.09 -18.04 -21.40
N LYS A 16 5.55 -17.85 -20.16
CA LYS A 16 6.26 -18.88 -19.36
C LYS A 16 5.31 -19.91 -18.75
N ALA A 17 4.02 -19.61 -18.61
CA ALA A 17 3.04 -20.52 -18.05
C ALA A 17 2.82 -21.74 -18.97
N LYS A 18 2.73 -22.95 -18.39
CA LYS A 18 2.68 -24.24 -19.12
C LYS A 18 1.39 -24.47 -19.93
N SER A 19 0.35 -23.67 -19.72
CA SER A 19 -1.02 -23.92 -20.20
C SER A 19 -1.51 -22.96 -21.29
N THR A 20 -0.60 -22.23 -21.95
CA THR A 20 -0.99 -21.23 -22.94
C THR A 20 -1.24 -21.87 -24.30
N ASP A 21 -2.48 -21.77 -24.79
CA ASP A 21 -2.87 -22.20 -26.13
C ASP A 21 -1.92 -21.64 -27.22
N GLN A 22 -1.58 -22.48 -28.20
CA GLN A 22 -0.53 -22.18 -29.18
C GLN A 22 -0.89 -20.97 -30.07
N GLU A 23 -2.18 -20.75 -30.35
CA GLU A 23 -2.63 -19.58 -31.13
C GLU A 23 -2.56 -18.31 -30.29
N LYS A 24 -3.02 -18.36 -29.03
CA LYS A 24 -2.89 -17.25 -28.08
C LYS A 24 -1.42 -16.87 -27.87
N LYS A 25 -0.54 -17.86 -27.75
CA LYS A 25 0.91 -17.66 -27.61
C LYS A 25 1.48 -16.85 -28.76
N LYS A 26 1.21 -17.25 -30.02
CA LYS A 26 1.64 -16.52 -31.22
C LYS A 26 1.13 -15.07 -31.25
N LYS A 27 -0.14 -14.86 -30.88
CA LYS A 27 -0.75 -13.51 -30.80
C LYS A 27 -0.05 -12.64 -29.75
N MET A 28 0.28 -13.20 -28.59
CA MET A 28 0.99 -12.50 -27.52
C MET A 28 2.44 -12.18 -27.90
N GLU A 29 3.15 -13.11 -28.52
CA GLU A 29 4.52 -12.88 -29.02
C GLU A 29 4.56 -11.77 -30.07
N HIS A 30 3.58 -11.76 -31.00
CA HIS A 30 3.45 -10.70 -32.00
C HIS A 30 3.18 -9.33 -31.36
N PHE A 31 2.24 -9.28 -30.42
CA PHE A 31 1.93 -8.04 -29.69
C PHE A 31 3.14 -7.56 -28.87
N GLN A 32 3.83 -8.48 -28.19
CA GLN A 32 5.05 -8.17 -27.45
C GLN A 32 6.13 -7.57 -28.34
N SER A 33 6.37 -8.14 -29.52
CA SER A 33 7.34 -7.61 -30.49
C SER A 33 7.00 -6.16 -30.88
N LYS A 34 5.72 -5.88 -31.20
CA LYS A 34 5.27 -4.51 -31.48
C LYS A 34 5.46 -3.56 -30.29
N LEU A 35 5.14 -4.02 -29.08
CA LEU A 35 5.32 -3.25 -27.84
C LEU A 35 6.79 -2.92 -27.59
N VAL A 36 7.69 -3.91 -27.74
CA VAL A 36 9.14 -3.74 -27.55
C VAL A 36 9.69 -2.77 -28.57
N ASN A 37 9.34 -2.91 -29.85
CA ASN A 37 9.77 -2.00 -30.91
C ASN A 37 9.30 -0.58 -30.61
N PHE A 38 8.02 -0.39 -30.26
CA PHE A 38 7.50 0.93 -29.91
C PHE A 38 8.27 1.54 -28.73
N ALA A 39 8.46 0.79 -27.65
CA ALA A 39 9.19 1.26 -26.47
C ALA A 39 10.63 1.66 -26.81
N GLN A 40 11.33 0.87 -27.64
CA GLN A 40 12.68 1.21 -28.12
C GLN A 40 12.67 2.52 -28.92
N THR A 41 11.76 2.69 -29.89
CA THR A 41 11.69 3.93 -30.68
C THR A 41 11.36 5.17 -29.85
N LYS A 42 10.71 4.99 -28.69
CA LYS A 42 10.33 6.06 -27.77
C LYS A 42 11.27 6.20 -26.57
N GLY A 43 12.32 5.39 -26.47
CA GLY A 43 13.25 5.40 -25.34
C GLY A 43 12.61 5.00 -24.00
N ILE A 44 11.53 4.20 -24.02
CA ILE A 44 10.81 3.77 -22.82
C ILE A 44 11.49 2.55 -22.21
N CYS A 45 11.86 2.64 -20.93
CA CYS A 45 12.44 1.52 -20.20
C CYS A 45 11.39 0.44 -19.92
N LEU A 46 11.64 -0.80 -20.37
CA LEU A 46 10.78 -1.96 -20.13
C LEU A 46 11.22 -2.85 -18.96
N ALA A 47 12.22 -2.42 -18.19
CA ALA A 47 12.73 -3.21 -17.06
C ALA A 47 11.69 -3.31 -15.93
N LEU A 48 11.59 -4.49 -15.30
CA LEU A 48 10.76 -4.71 -14.11
C LEU A 48 11.16 -3.78 -12.96
N GLN A 49 12.45 -3.49 -12.82
CA GLN A 49 13.02 -2.55 -11.85
C GLN A 49 13.87 -1.50 -12.58
N SER A 50 13.32 -0.31 -12.77
CA SER A 50 14.04 0.80 -13.38
C SER A 50 15.05 1.45 -12.41
N PRO A 51 16.04 2.20 -12.90
CA PRO A 51 16.98 2.92 -12.04
C PRO A 51 16.30 3.87 -11.05
N SER A 52 15.25 4.57 -11.47
CA SER A 52 14.45 5.46 -10.61
C SER A 52 13.70 4.68 -9.52
N MET A 53 13.13 3.51 -9.82
CA MET A 53 12.52 2.63 -8.81
C MET A 53 13.55 2.18 -7.77
N LYS A 54 14.77 1.83 -8.19
CA LYS A 54 15.87 1.49 -7.27
C LYS A 54 16.29 2.69 -6.41
N GLN A 55 16.35 3.89 -6.99
CA GLN A 55 16.64 5.12 -6.23
C GLN A 55 15.54 5.43 -5.22
N ARG A 56 14.27 5.28 -5.60
CA ARG A 56 13.12 5.42 -4.69
C ARG A 56 13.21 4.42 -3.55
N ASN A 57 13.57 3.16 -3.82
CA ASN A 57 13.70 2.14 -2.79
C ASN A 57 14.76 2.46 -1.72
N LYS A 58 15.76 3.29 -2.03
CA LYS A 58 16.72 3.79 -1.03
C LYS A 58 16.11 4.81 -0.06
N LYS A 59 14.98 5.43 -0.42
CA LYS A 59 14.25 6.42 0.40
C LYS A 59 13.07 5.81 1.16
N VAL A 60 12.86 4.49 1.03
CA VAL A 60 11.76 3.80 1.69
C VAL A 60 12.11 3.62 3.15
N VAL A 61 11.26 4.12 4.04
CA VAL A 61 11.46 4.04 5.50
C VAL A 61 10.82 2.79 6.11
N CYS A 62 9.69 2.34 5.57
CA CYS A 62 9.05 1.07 5.93
C CYS A 62 8.44 0.41 4.69
N LYS A 63 8.34 -0.93 4.67
CA LYS A 63 7.68 -1.69 3.61
C LYS A 63 6.16 -1.80 3.77
N SER A 64 5.67 -1.68 5.01
CA SER A 64 4.31 -1.98 5.45
C SER A 64 3.83 -3.37 4.98
N PHE A 65 2.60 -3.75 5.33
CA PHE A 65 2.06 -5.08 5.03
C PHE A 65 1.90 -5.34 3.53
N HIS A 66 1.67 -4.29 2.72
CA HIS A 66 1.52 -4.41 1.28
C HIS A 66 2.85 -4.54 0.52
N GLY A 67 3.99 -4.33 1.18
CA GLY A 67 5.34 -4.52 0.60
C GLY A 67 5.82 -3.47 -0.41
N ALA A 68 4.94 -2.59 -0.92
CA ALA A 68 5.34 -1.49 -1.81
C ALA A 68 6.23 -0.45 -1.10
N GLY A 69 6.07 -0.30 0.22
CA GLY A 69 6.78 0.63 1.09
C GLY A 69 6.36 2.09 0.99
N ILE A 70 6.64 2.84 2.05
CA ILE A 70 6.31 4.24 2.24
C ILE A 70 7.57 5.11 2.17
N VAL A 71 7.40 6.34 1.69
CA VAL A 71 8.44 7.37 1.65
C VAL A 71 7.84 8.60 2.30
N VAL A 72 8.51 9.14 3.31
CA VAL A 72 8.16 10.40 3.97
C VAL A 72 9.39 11.31 4.03
N PRO A 73 9.23 12.63 4.18
CA PRO A 73 10.35 13.50 4.48
C PRO A 73 11.00 13.05 5.79
N VAL A 74 12.32 12.95 5.79
CA VAL A 74 13.14 12.75 7.01
C VAL A 74 14.24 13.79 6.93
N ASP A 75 14.39 14.59 7.99
CA ASP A 75 15.35 15.68 8.05
C ASP A 75 16.77 15.18 8.43
N GLN A 76 17.70 16.11 8.61
CA GLN A 76 19.09 15.78 8.95
C GLN A 76 19.25 15.24 10.39
N ASN A 77 18.25 15.45 11.25
CA ASN A 77 18.21 14.97 12.62
C ASN A 77 17.39 13.68 12.75
N GLU A 78 17.06 13.04 11.62
CA GLU A 78 16.23 11.83 11.54
C GLU A 78 14.77 12.04 11.96
N VAL A 79 14.28 13.29 11.96
CA VAL A 79 12.88 13.63 12.27
C VAL A 79 12.02 13.50 11.01
N GLY A 80 10.90 12.81 11.14
CA GLY A 80 9.90 12.57 10.11
C GLY A 80 9.35 11.14 10.11
N TYR A 81 10.11 10.19 10.67
CA TYR A 81 9.71 8.79 10.81
C TYR A 81 10.42 8.11 11.98
N ARG A 82 9.63 7.45 12.81
CA ARG A 82 10.06 6.36 13.69
C ARG A 82 9.19 5.12 13.40
N PRO A 83 9.72 3.91 13.60
CA PRO A 83 8.94 2.70 13.36
C PRO A 83 7.86 2.52 14.42
N VAL A 84 6.73 1.93 14.01
CA VAL A 84 5.74 1.41 14.97
C VAL A 84 6.45 0.47 15.95
N PRO A 85 6.24 0.59 17.28
CA PRO A 85 6.95 -0.18 18.30
C PRO A 85 6.42 -1.62 18.42
N GLU A 86 6.21 -2.28 17.30
CA GLU A 86 5.78 -3.66 17.20
C GLU A 86 6.33 -4.30 15.90
N THR A 87 6.60 -5.60 15.92
CA THR A 87 7.01 -6.31 14.72
C THR A 87 5.81 -6.55 13.79
N PRO A 88 6.01 -6.61 12.45
CA PRO A 88 4.92 -6.91 11.53
C PRO A 88 4.23 -8.26 11.80
N ALA A 89 4.95 -9.23 12.37
CA ALA A 89 4.39 -10.54 12.69
C ALA A 89 3.47 -10.47 13.91
N ASP A 90 3.86 -9.74 14.93
CA ASP A 90 3.09 -9.62 16.18
C ASP A 90 1.92 -8.65 16.02
N LEU A 91 2.09 -7.56 15.28
CA LEU A 91 0.97 -6.68 14.90
C LEU A 91 -0.11 -7.47 14.15
N LYS A 92 0.25 -8.35 13.21
CA LYS A 92 -0.72 -9.25 12.54
C LYS A 92 -1.42 -10.19 13.52
N LYS A 93 -0.75 -10.68 14.56
CA LYS A 93 -1.38 -11.52 15.59
C LYS A 93 -2.34 -10.69 16.45
N MET A 94 -1.99 -9.46 16.81
CA MET A 94 -2.87 -8.55 17.55
C MET A 94 -4.14 -8.26 16.75
N LEU A 95 -4.00 -7.84 15.49
CA LEU A 95 -5.12 -7.57 14.60
C LEU A 95 -6.00 -8.81 14.37
N LYS A 96 -5.38 -10.00 14.28
CA LYS A 96 -6.14 -11.26 14.20
C LYS A 96 -7.04 -11.48 15.40
N LYS A 97 -6.55 -11.24 16.62
CA LYS A 97 -7.36 -11.37 17.84
C LYS A 97 -8.55 -10.42 17.82
N VAL A 98 -8.34 -9.19 17.36
CA VAL A 98 -9.42 -8.19 17.23
C VAL A 98 -10.47 -8.65 16.22
N VAL A 99 -10.06 -9.02 15.01
CA VAL A 99 -10.98 -9.38 13.91
C VAL A 99 -11.72 -10.70 14.19
N ASP A 100 -11.08 -11.67 14.83
CA ASP A 100 -11.68 -12.96 15.16
C ASP A 100 -12.51 -12.94 16.47
N SER A 101 -12.60 -11.80 17.17
CA SER A 101 -13.33 -11.69 18.42
C SER A 101 -14.82 -12.00 18.24
N LYS A 102 -15.38 -12.82 19.15
CA LYS A 102 -16.78 -13.29 19.03
C LYS A 102 -17.78 -12.44 19.79
N THR A 103 -17.30 -11.61 20.70
CA THR A 103 -18.12 -10.74 21.55
C THR A 103 -17.54 -9.35 21.57
N GLU A 104 -18.39 -8.34 21.76
CA GLU A 104 -17.96 -6.95 21.91
C GLU A 104 -16.94 -6.79 23.04
N LYS A 105 -17.17 -7.44 24.18
CA LYS A 105 -16.25 -7.40 25.33
C LYS A 105 -14.85 -7.97 25.01
N GLU A 106 -14.80 -9.05 24.23
CA GLU A 106 -13.53 -9.63 23.79
C GLU A 106 -12.83 -8.71 22.78
N LYS A 107 -13.61 -8.13 21.87
CA LYS A 107 -13.14 -7.19 20.86
C LYS A 107 -12.53 -5.95 21.50
N ASP A 108 -13.22 -5.34 22.46
CA ASP A 108 -12.75 -4.15 23.19
C ASP A 108 -11.43 -4.45 23.90
N LYS A 109 -11.37 -5.55 24.66
CA LYS A 109 -10.15 -5.99 25.34
C LYS A 109 -8.99 -6.23 24.37
N ASN A 110 -9.25 -6.84 23.21
CA ASN A 110 -8.23 -7.10 22.21
C ASN A 110 -7.83 -5.82 21.45
N MET A 111 -8.66 -4.79 21.47
CA MET A 111 -8.41 -3.49 20.86
C MET A 111 -7.51 -2.60 21.73
N ASP A 112 -7.50 -2.77 23.06
CA ASP A 112 -6.68 -1.96 23.98
C ASP A 112 -5.22 -1.84 23.53
N PRO A 113 -4.50 -2.93 23.16
CA PRO A 113 -3.11 -2.81 22.70
C PRO A 113 -2.96 -2.06 21.37
N ILE A 114 -3.97 -2.06 20.50
CA ILE A 114 -3.96 -1.27 19.27
C ILE A 114 -4.17 0.21 19.61
N GLN A 115 -5.01 0.55 20.59
CA GLN A 115 -5.20 1.92 21.07
C GLN A 115 -3.94 2.49 21.75
N GLU A 116 -3.17 1.64 22.42
CA GLU A 116 -1.85 2.01 22.93
C GLU A 116 -0.91 2.43 21.80
N LEU A 117 -0.85 1.67 20.69
CA LEU A 117 -0.07 2.07 19.50
C LEU A 117 -0.58 3.38 18.89
N VAL A 118 -1.91 3.59 18.84
CA VAL A 118 -2.50 4.86 18.37
C VAL A 118 -2.08 6.03 19.25
N THR A 119 -1.96 5.82 20.56
CA THR A 119 -1.50 6.83 21.52
C THR A 119 -0.03 7.19 21.28
N LEU A 120 0.83 6.19 21.04
CA LEU A 120 2.24 6.41 20.70
C LEU A 120 2.39 7.20 19.40
N VAL A 121 1.54 6.92 18.40
CA VAL A 121 1.47 7.70 17.17
C VAL A 121 1.12 9.17 17.45
N GLN A 122 0.29 9.49 18.44
CA GLN A 122 0.02 10.90 18.77
C GLN A 122 1.27 11.61 19.30
N PHE A 123 2.05 10.95 20.18
CA PHE A 123 3.33 11.50 20.63
C PHE A 123 4.30 11.68 19.46
N ALA A 124 4.36 10.72 18.53
CA ALA A 124 5.17 10.86 17.33
C ALA A 124 4.72 12.02 16.44
N ASN A 125 3.40 12.24 16.29
CA ASN A 125 2.88 13.39 15.55
C ASN A 125 3.28 14.72 16.20
N ASP A 126 3.21 14.83 17.53
CA ASP A 126 3.65 16.03 18.26
C ASP A 126 5.16 16.29 18.06
N GLU A 127 5.93 15.22 17.89
CA GLU A 127 7.38 15.23 17.62
C GLU A 127 7.73 15.25 16.11
N CYS A 128 6.73 15.50 15.25
CA CYS A 128 6.85 15.59 13.78
C CYS A 128 7.21 14.29 13.05
N ASP A 129 7.16 13.14 13.71
CA ASP A 129 7.37 11.81 13.14
C ASP A 129 6.09 11.23 12.51
N TYR A 130 5.51 11.98 11.57
CA TYR A 130 4.25 11.63 10.91
C TYR A 130 4.25 10.28 10.17
N GLY A 131 5.45 9.78 9.83
CA GLY A 131 5.63 8.50 9.18
C GLY A 131 5.15 7.29 10.00
N GLU A 132 5.17 7.36 11.33
CA GLU A 132 4.71 6.26 12.20
C GLU A 132 3.20 6.05 12.06
N GLY A 133 2.43 7.14 12.12
CA GLY A 133 0.98 7.08 11.93
C GLY A 133 0.58 6.63 10.53
N LEU A 134 1.37 7.00 9.51
CA LEU A 134 1.17 6.51 8.15
C LEU A 134 1.44 5.00 8.04
N GLU A 135 2.51 4.50 8.66
CA GLU A 135 2.83 3.07 8.71
C GLU A 135 1.71 2.27 9.37
N LEU A 136 1.36 2.62 10.62
CA LEU A 136 0.33 1.92 11.38
C LEU A 136 -1.01 1.93 10.62
N GLY A 137 -1.42 3.09 10.11
CA GLY A 137 -2.64 3.22 9.33
C GLY A 137 -2.66 2.33 8.08
N ILE A 138 -1.56 2.28 7.33
CA ILE A 138 -1.47 1.44 6.12
C ILE A 138 -1.48 -0.05 6.47
N ASP A 139 -0.84 -0.45 7.58
CA ASP A 139 -0.82 -1.84 8.04
C ASP A 139 -2.22 -2.30 8.47
N LEU A 140 -2.93 -1.51 9.27
CA LEU A 140 -4.32 -1.78 9.65
C LEU A 140 -5.24 -1.83 8.41
N PHE A 141 -5.08 -0.89 7.48
CA PHE A 141 -5.86 -0.86 6.24
C PHE A 141 -5.62 -2.09 5.37
N SER A 142 -4.35 -2.50 5.24
CA SER A 142 -3.92 -3.67 4.46
C SER A 142 -4.33 -5.00 5.10
N TYR A 143 -4.43 -5.05 6.43
CA TYR A 143 -4.95 -6.22 7.14
C TYR A 143 -6.44 -6.42 6.85
N GLY A 144 -7.21 -5.33 6.89
CA GLY A 144 -8.65 -5.35 6.63
C GLY A 144 -9.50 -5.73 7.85
N GLY A 145 -10.82 -5.54 7.74
CA GLY A 145 -11.77 -5.76 8.82
C GLY A 145 -12.44 -4.45 9.26
N ASP A 146 -13.77 -4.42 9.18
CA ASP A 146 -14.55 -3.19 9.38
C ASP A 146 -14.42 -2.63 10.80
N VAL A 147 -14.10 -3.48 11.78
CA VAL A 147 -13.80 -3.08 13.16
C VAL A 147 -12.63 -2.09 13.27
N LEU A 148 -11.72 -2.08 12.29
CA LEU A 148 -10.56 -1.18 12.27
C LEU A 148 -10.88 0.17 11.62
N HIS A 149 -12.00 0.30 10.89
CA HIS A 149 -12.34 1.51 10.16
C HIS A 149 -12.41 2.77 11.02
N PRO A 150 -12.99 2.76 12.24
CA PRO A 150 -13.01 3.95 13.10
C PRO A 150 -11.59 4.48 13.43
N ILE A 151 -10.62 3.59 13.64
CA ILE A 151 -9.22 3.99 13.86
C ILE A 151 -8.62 4.55 12.58
N LEU A 152 -8.89 3.92 11.44
CA LEU A 152 -8.37 4.33 10.13
C LEU A 152 -8.92 5.67 9.66
N GLU A 153 -10.18 5.99 9.98
CA GLU A 153 -10.83 7.28 9.71
C GLU A 153 -10.14 8.44 10.45
N HIS A 154 -9.35 8.15 11.48
CA HIS A 154 -8.54 9.15 12.17
C HIS A 154 -7.07 9.11 11.73
N LEU A 155 -6.43 7.94 11.78
CA LEU A 155 -4.98 7.80 11.53
C LEU A 155 -4.57 8.26 10.12
N LEU A 156 -5.20 7.69 9.08
CA LEU A 156 -4.75 7.92 7.70
C LEU A 156 -5.05 9.34 7.21
N PRO A 157 -6.26 9.89 7.40
CA PRO A 157 -6.55 11.29 7.08
C PRO A 157 -5.58 12.27 7.75
N LEU A 158 -5.31 12.08 9.05
CA LEU A 158 -4.39 12.94 9.80
C LEU A 158 -2.95 12.81 9.29
N ALA A 159 -2.44 11.59 9.13
CA ALA A 159 -1.08 11.38 8.63
C ALA A 159 -0.89 11.98 7.23
N TYR A 160 -1.85 11.81 6.32
CA TYR A 160 -1.80 12.44 5.00
C TYR A 160 -1.85 13.97 5.09
N GLN A 161 -2.68 14.53 5.96
CA GLN A 161 -2.74 15.98 6.18
C GLN A 161 -1.42 16.54 6.72
N LEU A 162 -0.83 15.91 7.74
CA LEU A 162 0.45 16.33 8.33
C LEU A 162 1.60 16.23 7.33
N LEU A 163 1.53 15.26 6.41
CA LEU A 163 2.47 15.12 5.29
C LEU A 163 2.18 16.03 4.09
N GLY A 164 1.13 16.86 4.14
CA GLY A 164 0.72 17.77 3.06
C GLY A 164 0.16 17.04 1.82
N ARG A 165 -0.45 15.87 1.98
CA ARG A 165 -0.98 14.98 0.92
C ARG A 165 -2.51 14.93 0.94
N PHE A 166 -3.15 16.09 0.78
CA PHE A 166 -4.60 16.25 0.98
C PHE A 166 -5.46 15.37 0.07
N GLU A 167 -5.03 15.13 -1.17
CA GLU A 167 -5.75 14.27 -2.11
C GLU A 167 -5.80 12.81 -1.63
N TYR A 168 -4.74 12.34 -0.94
CA TYR A 168 -4.74 10.99 -0.39
C TYR A 168 -5.64 10.87 0.83
N LYS A 169 -5.77 11.95 1.62
CA LYS A 169 -6.79 12.06 2.67
C LYS A 169 -8.19 11.91 2.07
N GLU A 170 -8.53 12.67 1.02
CA GLU A 170 -9.86 12.58 0.39
C GLU A 170 -10.15 11.17 -0.17
N ILE A 171 -9.14 10.56 -0.81
CA ILE A 171 -9.25 9.20 -1.34
C ILE A 171 -9.53 8.21 -0.21
N ILE A 172 -8.77 8.24 0.89
CA ILE A 172 -8.96 7.26 1.96
C ILE A 172 -10.29 7.47 2.70
N GLU A 173 -10.71 8.71 2.94
CA GLU A 173 -12.01 9.01 3.53
C GLU A 173 -13.17 8.51 2.65
N SER A 174 -13.11 8.77 1.33
CA SER A 174 -14.10 8.26 0.38
C SER A 174 -14.10 6.73 0.33
N HIS A 175 -12.91 6.13 0.31
CA HIS A 175 -12.76 4.67 0.22
C HIS A 175 -13.31 3.98 1.48
N LEU A 176 -13.00 4.46 2.69
CA LEU A 176 -13.52 3.86 3.92
C LEU A 176 -15.05 3.97 4.02
N ARG A 177 -15.63 5.08 3.56
CA ARG A 177 -17.10 5.25 3.47
C ARG A 177 -17.78 4.26 2.51
N HIS A 178 -17.08 3.82 1.46
CA HIS A 178 -17.64 2.97 0.41
C HIS A 178 -16.75 1.75 0.11
N ARG A 179 -16.18 1.13 1.14
CA ARG A 179 -15.28 -0.01 0.99
C ARG A 179 -16.09 -1.26 0.61
N SER A 180 -16.31 -1.43 -0.69
CA SER A 180 -17.10 -2.53 -1.25
C SER A 180 -16.22 -3.56 -1.95
N HIS A 181 -16.61 -4.83 -1.87
CA HIS A 181 -16.05 -5.89 -2.70
C HIS A 181 -16.60 -5.88 -4.14
N LYS A 182 -17.64 -5.08 -4.42
CA LYS A 182 -18.17 -4.91 -5.77
C LYS A 182 -17.30 -3.89 -6.50
N VAL A 183 -16.79 -4.26 -7.66
CA VAL A 183 -16.18 -3.30 -8.59
C VAL A 183 -17.31 -2.47 -9.18
N ASN A 184 -17.28 -1.15 -8.95
CA ASN A 184 -18.19 -0.24 -9.64
C ASN A 184 -17.79 -0.23 -11.13
N ASN A 185 -18.46 -1.06 -11.92
CA ASN A 185 -18.28 -1.12 -13.38
C ASN A 185 -19.08 -0.03 -14.12
N GLU A 186 -19.77 0.85 -13.39
CA GLU A 186 -20.62 1.89 -13.95
C GLU A 186 -19.97 3.24 -13.68
N LEU A 187 -19.17 3.69 -14.64
CA LEU A 187 -19.01 5.12 -14.90
C LEU A 187 -20.27 5.52 -15.66
N GLU A 188 -21.31 5.94 -14.95
CA GLU A 188 -22.36 6.74 -15.58
C GLU A 188 -21.71 8.06 -16.02
N LEU A 189 -21.40 8.14 -17.32
CA LEU A 189 -20.96 9.34 -18.04
C LEU A 189 -22.16 10.15 -18.49
#